data_AF-A0A183GQW1-F1
#
_entry.id   AF-A0A183GQW1-F1
#
_cell.length_a   1.000
_cell.length_b   1.000
_cell.length_c   1.000
_cell.angle_alpha   90.00
_cell.angle_beta   90.00
_cell.angle_gamma   90.00
#
_symmetry.space_group_name_H-M   'P 1'
#
loop_
_entity.id
_entity.type
_entity.pdbx_description
1 polymer ?
#
loop_
_entity_poly.entity_id
_entity_poly.type
_entity_poly.pdbx_seq_one_letter_code
_entity_poly.pdbx_strand_id
1 'polypeptide(L)'
;MLEAKYVLKIPAQYSVDVKCLAHPEQALNNTELYLFVRFALSYFASVKRVSGIQLYLACTADDRDTWLPTMRMIALEGRCFVISSAQFMTSSAYPEGHPVRAMHGEGKVLLRGGSCAVDPLGNVLVEPDFSKELIHYVNIDLSRVACGKMDMDTVGHYSRPEVFQLIVNEKPFKAVVKQ
;
A
#
# COMPACT_ATOMS: atom_id res chain seq x y z
N MET A 1 21.26 -2.16 0.86
CA MET A 1 19.87 -2.47 0.44
C MET A 1 19.05 -2.66 1.69
N LEU A 2 18.03 -1.83 1.92
CA LEU A 2 17.08 -1.98 3.03
C LEU A 2 15.76 -2.46 2.44
N GLU A 3 15.12 -3.45 3.06
CA GLU A 3 14.08 -4.26 2.44
C GLU A 3 12.91 -4.49 3.42
N ALA A 4 11.84 -3.71 3.30
CA ALA A 4 10.56 -4.12 3.88
C ALA A 4 10.01 -5.30 3.04
N LYS A 5 9.95 -6.49 3.65
CA LYS A 5 9.41 -7.71 3.05
C LYS A 5 8.16 -8.14 3.78
N TYR A 6 7.11 -8.41 3.03
CA TYR A 6 5.98 -9.21 3.48
C TYR A 6 6.04 -10.57 2.81
N VAL A 7 5.78 -11.64 3.57
CA VAL A 7 5.61 -12.97 3.03
C VAL A 7 4.21 -13.45 3.42
N LEU A 8 3.27 -13.38 2.47
CA LEU A 8 1.92 -13.91 2.65
C LEU A 8 1.95 -15.42 2.45
N LYS A 9 1.38 -16.20 3.38
CA LYS A 9 1.11 -17.64 3.17
C LYS A 9 -0.38 -17.85 2.97
N ILE A 10 -0.77 -18.28 1.78
CA ILE A 10 -2.16 -18.61 1.45
C ILE A 10 -2.37 -20.12 1.72
N PRO A 11 -3.47 -20.55 2.37
CA PRO A 11 -3.73 -21.97 2.72
C PRO A 11 -3.77 -22.94 1.53
N ALA A 12 -3.65 -22.45 0.30
CA ALA A 12 -3.35 -23.22 -0.89
C ALA A 12 -2.04 -22.70 -1.50
N GLN A 13 -0.95 -23.45 -1.33
CA GLN A 13 0.29 -23.51 -2.12
C GLN A 13 1.03 -22.25 -2.61
N TYR A 14 0.62 -21.02 -2.27
CA TYR A 14 1.25 -19.79 -2.78
C TYR A 14 1.80 -18.93 -1.64
N SER A 15 3.06 -18.50 -1.78
CA SER A 15 3.64 -17.41 -1.00
C SER A 15 3.77 -16.16 -1.86
N VAL A 16 3.20 -15.03 -1.43
CA VAL A 16 3.36 -13.75 -2.14
C VAL A 16 4.33 -12.88 -1.35
N ASP A 17 5.48 -12.61 -1.96
CA ASP A 17 6.48 -11.68 -1.42
C ASP A 17 6.22 -10.27 -1.94
N VAL A 18 5.79 -9.37 -1.07
CA VAL A 18 5.65 -7.95 -1.41
C VAL A 18 6.89 -7.22 -0.91
N LYS A 19 7.64 -6.65 -1.86
CA LYS A 19 8.89 -5.95 -1.60
C LYS A 19 8.76 -4.48 -1.98
N CYS A 20 8.91 -3.59 -1.02
CA CYS A 20 9.06 -2.16 -1.31
C CYS A 20 10.54 -1.87 -1.59
N LEU A 21 10.91 -1.78 -2.87
CA LEU A 21 12.28 -1.46 -3.31
C LEU A 21 12.40 0.04 -3.58
N ALA A 22 13.14 0.76 -2.73
CA ALA A 22 13.65 2.08 -3.05
C ALA A 22 15.15 1.98 -3.32
N HIS A 23 15.60 2.29 -4.54
CA HIS A 23 17.02 2.43 -4.84
C HIS A 23 17.55 3.75 -4.24
N PRO A 24 18.70 3.76 -3.53
CA PRO A 24 19.23 4.96 -2.88
C PRO A 24 19.45 6.15 -3.84
N GLU A 25 19.76 5.88 -5.12
CA GLU A 25 19.95 6.90 -6.16
C GLU A 25 18.63 7.46 -6.75
N GLN A 26 17.48 6.79 -6.54
CA GLN A 26 16.19 7.20 -7.11
C GLN A 26 15.44 8.22 -6.25
N ALA A 27 15.91 8.48 -5.02
CA ALA A 27 15.37 9.47 -4.09
C ALA A 27 15.69 10.93 -4.49
N LEU A 28 16.54 11.15 -5.50
CA LEU A 28 17.06 12.48 -5.89
C LEU A 28 16.32 13.18 -7.04
N ASN A 29 15.48 12.47 -7.79
CA ASN A 29 14.70 13.08 -8.86
C ASN A 29 13.23 13.20 -8.42
N ASN A 30 12.44 14.04 -9.09
CA ASN A 30 11.00 14.29 -8.88
C ASN A 30 10.07 13.03 -8.79
N THR A 31 10.66 11.85 -8.78
CA THR A 31 10.13 10.51 -8.50
C THR A 31 9.43 10.38 -7.15
N GLU A 32 9.88 11.07 -6.09
CA GLU A 32 9.18 11.06 -4.77
C GLU A 32 7.73 11.58 -4.91
N LEU A 33 7.55 12.70 -5.62
CA LEU A 33 6.22 13.21 -5.99
C LEU A 33 5.51 12.28 -6.99
N TYR A 34 6.24 11.69 -7.93
CA TYR A 34 5.67 10.82 -8.98
C TYR A 34 5.15 9.47 -8.45
N LEU A 35 5.82 8.90 -7.44
CA LEU A 35 5.40 7.67 -6.76
C LEU A 35 4.16 7.97 -5.90
N PHE A 36 4.15 9.11 -5.19
CA PHE A 36 3.01 9.58 -4.39
C PHE A 36 1.76 9.83 -5.26
N VAL A 37 1.94 10.46 -6.44
CA VAL A 37 0.85 10.73 -7.40
C VAL A 37 0.33 9.44 -8.06
N ARG A 38 1.20 8.46 -8.38
CA ARG A 38 0.75 7.15 -8.85
C ARG A 38 0.01 6.36 -7.77
N PHE A 39 0.37 6.55 -6.50
CA PHE A 39 -0.29 5.92 -5.37
C PHE A 39 -1.71 6.45 -5.14
N ALA A 40 -1.86 7.79 -5.16
CA ALA A 40 -3.16 8.44 -5.07
C ALA A 40 -4.07 8.13 -6.28
N LEU A 41 -3.50 8.04 -7.49
CA LEU A 41 -4.24 7.61 -8.68
C LEU A 41 -4.62 6.12 -8.65
N SER A 42 -3.81 5.27 -8.00
CA SER A 42 -4.18 3.87 -7.73
C SER A 42 -5.42 3.80 -6.85
N TYR A 43 -5.56 4.66 -5.83
CA TYR A 43 -6.76 4.70 -4.98
C TYR A 43 -8.03 4.94 -5.80
N PHE A 44 -8.06 5.99 -6.63
CA PHE A 44 -9.22 6.29 -7.48
C PHE A 44 -9.42 5.28 -8.63
N ALA A 45 -8.36 4.70 -9.20
CA ALA A 45 -8.46 3.63 -10.18
C ALA A 45 -8.92 2.29 -9.56
N SER A 46 -8.68 2.09 -8.27
CA SER A 46 -9.11 0.91 -7.52
C SER A 46 -10.61 0.95 -7.24
N VAL A 47 -11.19 2.13 -7.00
CA VAL A 47 -12.65 2.30 -6.86
C VAL A 47 -13.41 1.79 -8.11
N LYS A 48 -12.83 1.89 -9.31
CA LYS A 48 -13.39 1.29 -10.55
C LYS A 48 -13.08 -0.21 -10.73
N ARG A 49 -12.10 -0.75 -10.01
CA ARG A 49 -11.67 -2.16 -10.06
C ARG A 49 -12.07 -2.98 -8.83
N VAL A 50 -12.95 -2.46 -7.96
CA VAL A 50 -13.49 -3.21 -6.81
C VAL A 50 -14.28 -4.46 -7.23
N SER A 51 -14.64 -4.59 -8.52
CA SER A 51 -15.17 -5.84 -9.08
C SER A 51 -14.09 -6.94 -9.10
N GLY A 52 -13.95 -7.61 -7.95
CA GLY A 52 -13.20 -8.87 -7.81
C GLY A 52 -11.87 -8.78 -7.08
N ILE A 53 -11.44 -7.61 -6.61
CA ILE A 53 -10.23 -7.53 -5.76
C ILE A 53 -10.50 -8.21 -4.42
N GLN A 54 -9.77 -9.30 -4.15
CA GLN A 54 -9.79 -10.00 -2.86
C GLN A 54 -8.60 -9.62 -1.98
N LEU A 55 -7.52 -9.16 -2.61
CA LEU A 55 -6.28 -8.74 -1.96
C LEU A 55 -5.83 -7.40 -2.55
N TYR A 56 -5.73 -6.38 -1.71
CA TYR A 56 -5.28 -5.03 -2.04
C TYR A 56 -3.90 -4.80 -1.44
N LEU A 57 -2.91 -4.54 -2.29
CA LEU A 57 -1.53 -4.32 -1.88
C LEU A 57 -1.21 -2.82 -1.88
N ALA A 58 -0.85 -2.29 -0.72
CA ALA A 58 -0.65 -0.87 -0.50
C ALA A 58 0.79 -0.54 -0.03
N CYS A 59 1.74 -0.40 -0.97
CA CYS A 59 3.12 0.01 -0.66
C CYS A 59 3.25 1.51 -0.39
N THR A 60 3.77 1.94 0.76
CA THR A 60 3.81 3.36 1.14
C THR A 60 5.17 3.78 1.70
N ALA A 61 5.43 5.08 1.66
CA ALA A 61 6.46 5.75 2.46
C ALA A 61 5.84 6.69 3.51
N ASP A 62 4.52 6.63 3.70
CA ASP A 62 3.80 7.38 4.71
C ASP A 62 3.75 6.58 6.02
N ASP A 63 4.45 7.05 7.05
CA ASP A 63 4.55 6.42 8.37
C ASP A 63 3.68 7.13 9.43
N ARG A 64 2.71 7.95 9.00
CA ARG A 64 1.80 8.67 9.90
C ARG A 64 0.75 7.74 10.49
N ASP A 65 0.33 8.03 11.73
CA ASP A 65 -0.68 7.25 12.46
C ASP A 65 -2.05 7.23 11.75
N THR A 66 -2.30 8.18 10.85
CA THR A 66 -3.49 8.24 9.98
C THR A 66 -3.54 7.13 8.93
N TRP A 67 -2.43 6.45 8.67
CA TRP A 67 -2.34 5.41 7.64
C TRP A 67 -3.17 4.18 7.99
N LEU A 68 -3.08 3.67 9.22
CA LEU A 68 -3.83 2.48 9.65
C LEU A 68 -5.35 2.68 9.56
N PRO A 69 -5.95 3.77 10.09
CA PRO A 69 -7.37 4.06 9.89
C PRO A 69 -7.78 4.09 8.41
N THR A 70 -6.91 4.62 7.54
CA THR A 70 -7.15 4.66 6.09
C THR A 70 -7.19 3.25 5.50
N MET A 71 -6.23 2.39 5.83
CA MET A 71 -6.21 0.99 5.36
C MET A 71 -7.41 0.20 5.87
N ARG A 72 -7.87 0.47 7.10
CA ARG A 72 -9.09 -0.12 7.65
C ARG A 72 -10.33 0.29 6.88
N MET A 73 -10.44 1.57 6.52
CA MET A 73 -11.54 2.06 5.70
C MET A 73 -11.56 1.40 4.31
N ILE A 74 -10.41 1.28 3.64
CA ILE A 74 -10.32 0.60 2.35
C ILE A 74 -10.76 -0.87 2.45
N ALA A 75 -10.29 -1.58 3.48
CA ALA A 75 -10.63 -2.98 3.69
C ALA A 75 -12.14 -3.18 3.91
N LEU A 76 -12.74 -2.28 4.70
CA LEU A 76 -14.19 -2.24 4.94
C LEU A 76 -14.97 -1.95 3.66
N GLU A 77 -14.62 -0.87 2.95
CA GLU A 77 -15.34 -0.43 1.74
C GLU A 77 -15.24 -1.45 0.59
N GLY A 78 -14.04 -2.00 0.38
CA GLY A 78 -13.77 -2.96 -0.70
C GLY A 78 -14.10 -4.41 -0.36
N ARG A 79 -14.36 -4.72 0.91
CA ARG A 79 -14.48 -6.10 1.44
C ARG A 79 -13.33 -7.00 1.00
N CYS A 80 -12.11 -6.49 1.07
CA CYS A 80 -10.90 -7.20 0.67
C CYS A 80 -9.85 -7.19 1.78
N PHE A 81 -8.88 -8.09 1.70
CA PHE A 81 -7.71 -8.02 2.56
C PHE A 81 -6.81 -6.89 2.09
N VAL A 82 -6.44 -5.99 2.99
CA VAL A 82 -5.49 -4.91 2.71
C VAL A 82 -4.15 -5.25 3.36
N ILE A 83 -3.11 -5.35 2.54
CA ILE A 83 -1.73 -5.58 3.01
C ILE A 83 -0.93 -4.35 2.65
N SER A 84 -0.51 -3.59 3.65
CA SER A 84 0.29 -2.40 3.45
C SER A 84 1.72 -2.63 3.85
N SER A 85 2.64 -2.25 2.97
CA SER A 85 4.08 -2.30 3.24
C SER A 85 4.63 -0.88 3.33
N ALA A 86 5.06 -0.49 4.52
CA ALA A 86 5.73 0.78 4.78
C ALA A 86 7.24 0.56 5.01
N GLN A 87 8.06 1.41 4.39
CA GLN A 87 9.51 1.34 4.49
C GLN A 87 10.00 1.81 5.88
N PHE A 88 10.87 1.03 6.52
CA PHE A 88 11.68 1.48 7.64
C PHE A 88 13.05 1.93 7.11
N MET A 89 13.49 3.14 7.45
CA MET A 89 14.75 3.69 6.93
C MET A 89 15.42 4.61 7.94
N THR A 90 16.73 4.47 8.08
CA THR A 90 17.59 5.35 8.87
C THR A 90 18.50 6.18 7.98
N SER A 91 19.10 7.25 8.50
CA SER A 91 20.07 8.07 7.75
C SER A 91 21.31 7.29 7.31
N SER A 92 21.68 6.24 8.06
CA SER A 92 22.77 5.32 7.71
C SER A 92 22.46 4.42 6.51
N ALA A 93 21.20 4.37 6.06
CA ALA A 93 20.78 3.74 4.80
C ALA A 93 21.47 4.34 3.57
N TYR A 94 21.77 5.64 3.66
CA TYR A 94 22.37 6.38 2.56
C TYR A 94 23.89 6.19 2.55
N PRO A 95 24.51 6.18 1.35
CA PRO A 95 25.97 6.13 1.21
C PRO A 95 26.66 7.25 2.01
N GLU A 96 27.92 7.00 2.36
CA GLU A 96 28.76 8.02 2.97
C GLU A 96 28.88 9.25 2.04
N GLY A 97 28.85 10.45 2.60
CA GLY A 97 28.84 11.71 1.84
C GLY A 97 27.48 12.11 1.23
N HIS A 98 26.43 11.30 1.37
CA HIS A 98 25.10 11.67 0.88
C HIS A 98 24.52 12.84 1.70
N PRO A 99 23.86 13.86 1.08
CA PRO A 99 23.36 15.04 1.78
C PRO A 99 22.43 14.72 2.95
N VAL A 100 21.56 13.72 2.80
CA VAL A 100 20.64 13.29 3.87
C VAL A 100 21.40 12.76 5.09
N ARG A 101 22.48 12.00 4.88
CA ARG A 101 23.32 11.49 5.98
C ARG A 101 24.13 12.61 6.62
N ALA A 102 24.64 13.55 5.82
CA ALA A 102 25.34 14.73 6.34
C ALA A 102 24.43 15.64 7.19
N MET A 103 23.16 15.81 6.81
CA MET A 103 22.19 16.65 7.53
C MET A 103 21.67 16.01 8.82
N HIS A 104 21.62 14.68 8.89
CA HIS A 104 20.94 13.96 9.97
C HIS A 104 21.86 13.14 10.87
N GLY A 105 23.15 13.07 10.54
CA GLY A 105 24.12 12.23 11.23
C GLY A 105 23.86 10.75 10.97
N GLU A 106 24.41 9.90 11.83
CA GLU A 106 24.25 8.45 11.72
C GLU A 106 23.08 7.94 12.57
N GLY A 107 22.33 6.97 12.03
CA GLY A 107 21.31 6.23 12.77
C GLY A 107 19.98 6.96 13.02
N LYS A 108 19.78 8.20 12.54
CA LYS A 108 18.49 8.88 12.68
C LYS A 108 17.42 8.13 11.88
N VAL A 109 16.31 7.78 12.51
CA VAL A 109 15.14 7.21 11.82
C VAL A 109 14.51 8.29 10.95
N LEU A 110 14.40 8.02 9.65
CA LEU A 110 13.81 8.92 8.64
C LEU A 110 12.41 8.47 8.26
N LEU A 111 12.20 7.14 8.18
CA LEU A 111 10.90 6.51 7.99
C LEU A 111 10.75 5.43 9.05
N ARG A 112 9.67 5.49 9.81
CA ARG A 112 9.44 4.59 10.95
C ARG A 112 8.80 3.26 10.54
N GLY A 113 8.47 3.04 9.27
CA GLY A 113 7.70 1.87 8.86
C GLY A 113 6.21 2.08 9.15
N GLY A 114 5.58 1.19 9.92
CA GLY A 114 4.11 1.21 10.11
C GLY A 114 3.33 0.29 9.16
N SER A 115 4.04 -0.70 8.67
CA SER A 115 3.57 -1.86 7.92
C SER A 115 2.39 -2.55 8.63
N CYS A 116 1.24 -2.77 7.96
CA CYS A 116 0.03 -3.34 8.58
C CYS A 116 -0.74 -4.28 7.65
N ALA A 117 -1.61 -5.13 8.23
CA ALA A 117 -2.53 -5.98 7.48
C ALA A 117 -3.94 -5.93 8.09
N VAL A 118 -4.96 -5.85 7.25
CA VAL A 118 -6.36 -5.69 7.67
C VAL A 118 -7.26 -6.67 6.91
N ASP A 119 -8.21 -7.27 7.62
CA ASP A 119 -9.22 -8.16 7.03
C ASP A 119 -10.41 -7.40 6.41
N PRO A 120 -11.28 -8.06 5.61
CA PRO A 120 -12.44 -7.45 4.97
C PRO A 120 -13.47 -6.80 5.92
N LEU A 121 -13.42 -7.12 7.22
CA LEU A 121 -14.29 -6.56 8.25
C LEU A 121 -13.59 -5.42 9.03
N GLY A 122 -12.42 -4.98 8.59
CA GLY A 122 -11.68 -3.90 9.21
C GLY A 122 -10.94 -4.30 10.49
N ASN A 123 -10.80 -5.59 10.78
CA ASN A 123 -9.98 -6.08 11.90
C ASN A 123 -8.51 -6.05 11.50
N VAL A 124 -7.67 -5.56 12.40
CA VAL A 124 -6.23 -5.52 12.19
C VAL A 124 -5.65 -6.90 12.46
N LEU A 125 -5.04 -7.49 11.44
CA LEU A 125 -4.35 -8.78 11.52
C LEU A 125 -2.88 -8.62 11.91
N VAL A 126 -2.27 -7.50 11.49
CA VAL A 126 -0.92 -7.10 11.82
C VAL A 126 -0.94 -5.63 12.18
N GLU A 127 -0.65 -5.34 13.44
CA GLU A 127 -0.49 -3.98 13.96
C GLU A 127 0.82 -3.35 13.44
N PRO A 128 0.84 -2.04 13.19
CA PRO A 128 2.05 -1.34 12.80
C PRO A 128 3.09 -1.35 13.91
N ASP A 129 4.30 -1.80 13.60
CA ASP A 129 5.48 -1.62 14.44
C ASP A 129 6.34 -0.48 13.86
N PHE A 130 6.64 0.51 14.72
CA PHE A 130 7.43 1.69 14.38
C PHE A 130 8.85 1.66 14.97
N SER A 131 9.19 0.59 15.68
CA SER A 131 10.45 0.50 16.45
C SER A 131 11.62 0.01 15.59
N LYS A 132 11.39 -0.85 14.60
CA LYS A 132 12.44 -1.50 13.82
C LYS A 132 11.94 -2.05 12.48
N GLU A 133 12.90 -2.41 11.62
CA GLU A 133 12.64 -3.17 10.39
C GLU A 133 12.15 -4.59 10.72
N LEU A 134 11.08 -5.01 10.06
CA LEU A 134 10.42 -6.29 10.30
C LEU A 134 9.91 -6.95 9.02
N ILE A 135 9.78 -8.27 9.11
CA ILE A 135 9.06 -9.10 8.15
C ILE A 135 7.83 -9.65 8.87
N HIS A 136 6.65 -9.30 8.38
CA HIS A 136 5.40 -9.83 8.89
C HIS A 136 4.90 -10.98 8.03
N TYR A 137 4.41 -12.02 8.71
CA TYR A 137 3.75 -13.16 8.11
C TYR A 137 2.30 -13.17 8.56
N VAL A 138 1.37 -13.27 7.62
CA VAL A 138 -0.06 -13.37 7.91
C VAL A 138 -0.67 -14.46 7.05
N ASN A 139 -1.51 -15.28 7.69
CA ASN A 139 -2.34 -16.28 7.01
C ASN A 139 -3.70 -15.64 6.76
N ILE A 140 -4.16 -15.69 5.51
CA ILE A 140 -5.44 -15.14 5.12
C ILE A 140 -6.33 -16.24 4.53
N ASP A 141 -7.59 -16.23 4.92
CA ASP A 141 -8.62 -17.06 4.31
C ASP A 141 -9.46 -16.21 3.36
N LEU A 142 -9.25 -16.40 2.06
CA LEU A 142 -9.94 -15.66 1.00
C LEU A 142 -11.44 -15.94 0.96
N SER A 143 -11.93 -17.03 1.58
CA SER A 143 -13.36 -17.29 1.69
C SER A 143 -14.09 -16.18 2.47
N ARG A 144 -13.38 -15.52 3.39
CA ARG A 144 -13.92 -14.40 4.19
C ARG A 144 -14.31 -13.18 3.35
N VAL A 145 -13.75 -13.03 2.15
CA VAL A 145 -14.15 -11.95 1.22
C VAL A 145 -15.59 -12.14 0.77
N ALA A 146 -15.99 -13.37 0.43
CA ALA A 146 -17.37 -13.67 0.05
C ALA A 146 -18.33 -13.37 1.22
N CYS A 147 -17.95 -13.73 2.44
CA CYS A 147 -18.71 -13.39 3.64
C CYS A 147 -18.85 -11.88 3.85
N GLY A 148 -17.77 -11.11 3.67
CA GLY A 148 -17.81 -9.65 3.78
C GLY A 148 -18.73 -9.00 2.73
N LYS A 149 -18.76 -9.53 1.51
CA LYS A 149 -19.65 -9.04 0.44
C LYS A 149 -21.13 -9.34 0.66
N MET A 150 -21.46 -10.36 1.46
CA MET A 150 -22.85 -10.58 1.89
C MET A 150 -23.35 -9.41 2.75
N ASP A 151 -22.47 -8.80 3.56
CA ASP A 151 -22.80 -7.66 4.40
C ASP A 151 -22.81 -6.34 3.60
N MET A 152 -21.79 -6.10 2.76
CA MET A 152 -21.74 -4.90 1.91
C MET A 152 -21.02 -5.17 0.59
N ASP A 153 -21.68 -4.92 -0.53
CA ASP A 153 -21.10 -5.05 -1.88
C ASP A 153 -21.30 -3.78 -2.70
N THR A 154 -20.32 -2.87 -2.60
CA THR A 154 -20.36 -1.51 -3.15
C THR A 154 -20.49 -1.45 -4.67
N VAL A 155 -20.01 -2.46 -5.38
CA VAL A 155 -20.11 -2.58 -6.85
C VAL A 155 -21.16 -3.59 -7.32
N GLY A 156 -21.78 -4.31 -6.39
CA GLY A 156 -22.85 -5.27 -6.65
C GLY A 156 -24.19 -4.76 -6.18
N HIS A 157 -24.78 -5.41 -5.17
CA HIS A 157 -26.16 -5.15 -4.76
C HIS A 157 -26.41 -3.80 -4.08
N TYR A 158 -25.37 -3.12 -3.58
CA TYR A 158 -25.48 -1.73 -3.12
C TYR A 158 -25.25 -0.71 -4.25
N SER A 159 -24.81 -1.15 -5.44
CA SER A 159 -24.61 -0.24 -6.56
C SER A 159 -25.96 0.27 -7.07
N ARG A 160 -26.01 1.57 -7.40
CA ARG A 160 -27.18 2.24 -7.99
C ARG A 160 -26.83 2.78 -9.38
N PRO A 161 -26.57 1.90 -10.37
CA PRO A 161 -26.08 2.30 -11.69
C PRO A 161 -27.06 3.17 -12.50
N GLU A 162 -28.33 3.17 -12.11
CA GLU A 162 -29.35 4.07 -12.65
C GLU A 162 -29.26 5.50 -12.10
N VAL A 163 -28.57 5.71 -10.98
CA VAL A 163 -28.36 7.03 -10.35
C VAL A 163 -26.93 7.52 -10.57
N PHE A 164 -25.94 6.68 -10.30
CA PHE A 164 -24.52 7.04 -10.38
C PHE A 164 -23.79 6.12 -11.33
N GLN A 165 -23.05 6.72 -12.26
CA GLN A 165 -22.20 6.00 -13.20
C GLN A 165 -20.79 6.60 -13.18
N LEU A 166 -19.79 5.73 -12.97
CA LEU A 166 -18.38 6.12 -13.06
C LEU A 166 -17.82 5.69 -14.42
N ILE A 167 -17.50 6.66 -15.26
CA ILE A 167 -16.83 6.44 -16.54
C ILE A 167 -15.37 6.89 -16.40
N VAL A 168 -14.43 5.96 -16.55
CA VAL A 168 -12.98 6.27 -16.48
C VAL A 168 -12.37 6.15 -17.87
N ASN A 169 -11.65 7.19 -18.27
CA ASN A 169 -10.82 7.19 -19.47
C ASN A 169 -9.47 6.51 -19.18
N GLU A 170 -9.27 5.33 -19.75
CA GLU A 170 -8.05 4.53 -19.58
C GLU A 170 -7.07 4.70 -20.76
N LYS A 171 -7.34 5.63 -21.68
CA LYS A 171 -6.45 5.88 -22.81
C LYS A 171 -5.11 6.45 -22.32
N PRO A 172 -3.98 6.00 -22.86
CA PRO A 172 -2.67 6.56 -22.51
C PRO A 172 -2.56 8.00 -22.99
N PHE A 173 -2.13 8.89 -22.10
CA PHE A 173 -1.80 10.27 -22.45
C PHE A 173 -0.30 10.36 -22.75
N LYS A 174 0.05 10.95 -23.90
CA LYS A 174 1.45 11.22 -24.24
C LYS A 174 1.91 12.48 -23.51
N ALA A 175 3.11 12.42 -22.93
CA ALA A 175 3.73 13.61 -22.37
C ALA A 175 3.94 14.66 -23.47
N VAL A 176 3.79 15.93 -23.12
CA VAL A 176 4.16 17.03 -24.01
C VAL A 176 5.68 17.05 -24.10
N VAL A 177 6.22 16.86 -25.31
CA VAL A 177 7.65 16.99 -25.58
C VAL A 177 7.90 18.42 -26.04
N LYS A 178 8.84 19.11 -25.39
CA LYS A 178 9.25 20.46 -25.80
C LYS A 178 9.93 20.35 -27.17
N GLN A 179 9.43 21.09 -28.16
CA GLN A 179 10.04 21.20 -29.50
C GLN A 179 11.32 22.03 -29.44
#